data_AF-A0A9W6VQ05-F1
#
_entry.id   AF-A0A9W6VQ05-F1
#
_cell.length_a   1.000
_cell.length_b   1.000
_cell.length_c   1.000
_cell.angle_alpha   90.00
_cell.angle_beta   90.00
_cell.angle_gamma   90.00
#
_symmetry.space_group_name_H-M   'P 1'
#
loop_
_entity.id
_entity.type
_entity.pdbx_description
1 polymer ?
#
loop_
_entity_poly.entity_id
_entity_poly.type
_entity_poly.pdbx_seq_one_letter_code
_entity_poly.pdbx_strand_id
1 'polypeptide(L)'
;MAPHLSVPRRVRIAAGVAIISFAAVLAAIEAMALRGQVDFSRQVLHLNGYWLAIPPIALEGGTLAAATLTLWAVLAGDSAALSRLMTAICIAAAAYANYRGAQHAGRPTLAAEYLAGASVLAYLMWHTILTRIRHAELRTADAIEDPLPRFRLLRWLLAFNETRQAFTIAVRENLTRPRDALSRIREIPALPPARQTPPTDEPDTVDHLVALAAERGGKRLAIEKAAQIISSHEPTRVQQWLSKRGIDIDLSYVSRTLKDQPQAINGNGQHS
;
A
#
# COMPACT_ATOMS: atom_id res chain seq x y z
N MET A 1 -21.78 -43.76 -6.32
CA MET A 1 -20.45 -44.43 -6.38
C MET A 1 -19.52 -43.48 -7.12
N ALA A 2 -18.78 -42.63 -6.41
CA ALA A 2 -17.93 -41.63 -7.03
C ALA A 2 -16.70 -42.31 -7.67
N PRO A 3 -16.28 -41.94 -8.89
CA PRO A 3 -15.13 -42.54 -9.53
C PRO A 3 -13.86 -42.18 -8.77
N HIS A 4 -13.17 -43.19 -8.23
CA HIS A 4 -11.81 -43.04 -7.71
C HIS A 4 -10.89 -42.68 -8.87
N LEU A 5 -10.59 -41.39 -9.03
CA LEU A 5 -9.55 -40.91 -9.94
C LEU A 5 -8.21 -41.52 -9.50
N SER A 6 -7.73 -42.52 -10.22
CA SER A 6 -6.45 -43.16 -9.96
C SER A 6 -5.33 -42.20 -10.34
N VAL A 7 -4.60 -41.69 -9.34
CA VAL A 7 -3.45 -40.82 -9.57
C VAL A 7 -2.41 -41.61 -10.39
N PRO A 8 -1.93 -41.08 -11.53
CA PRO A 8 -0.98 -41.79 -12.39
C PRO A 8 0.26 -42.24 -11.61
N ARG A 9 0.74 -43.47 -11.85
CA ARG A 9 1.93 -44.04 -11.16
C ARG A 9 3.13 -43.10 -11.19
N ARG A 10 3.35 -42.39 -12.30
CA ARG A 10 4.42 -41.39 -12.46
C ARG A 10 4.27 -40.22 -11.50
N VAL A 11 3.05 -39.73 -11.28
CA VAL A 11 2.76 -38.64 -10.33
C VAL A 11 3.01 -39.10 -8.90
N ARG A 12 2.62 -40.33 -8.54
CA ARG A 12 2.93 -40.91 -7.22
C ARG A 12 4.43 -41.05 -6.97
N ILE A 13 5.17 -41.55 -7.97
CA ILE A 13 6.63 -41.69 -7.87
C ILE A 13 7.29 -40.31 -7.73
N ALA A 14 6.91 -39.34 -8.56
CA ALA A 14 7.45 -37.98 -8.50
C ALA A 14 7.16 -37.32 -7.13
N ALA A 15 5.93 -37.45 -6.62
CA ALA A 15 5.58 -36.96 -5.29
C ALA A 15 6.38 -37.66 -4.18
N GLY A 16 6.55 -38.98 -4.26
CA GLY A 16 7.37 -39.74 -3.31
C GLY A 16 8.83 -39.29 -3.31
N VAL A 17 9.44 -39.13 -4.48
CA VAL A 17 10.83 -38.63 -4.62
C VAL A 17 10.96 -37.22 -4.05
N ALA A 18 9.99 -36.34 -4.33
CA ALA A 18 10.00 -34.97 -3.80
C ALA A 18 9.92 -34.96 -2.26
N ILE A 19 9.01 -35.75 -1.67
CA ILE A 19 8.85 -35.85 -0.21
C ILE A 19 10.12 -36.40 0.44
N ILE A 20 10.70 -37.48 -0.10
CA ILE A 20 11.92 -38.08 0.45
C ILE A 20 13.09 -37.10 0.36
N SER A 21 13.25 -36.43 -0.79
CA SER A 21 14.34 -35.45 -0.97
C SER A 21 14.20 -34.29 0.01
N PHE A 22 12.98 -33.78 0.21
CA PHE A 22 12.71 -32.73 1.18
C PHE A 22 12.99 -33.19 2.61
N ALA A 23 12.53 -34.38 2.99
CA ALA A 23 12.79 -34.96 4.31
C ALA A 23 14.30 -35.16 4.58
N ALA A 24 15.06 -35.58 3.57
CA ALA A 24 16.51 -35.74 3.68
C ALA A 24 17.22 -34.40 3.93
N VAL A 25 16.80 -33.33 3.23
CA VAL A 25 17.33 -31.98 3.46
C VAL A 25 17.01 -31.50 4.88
N LEU A 26 15.76 -31.68 5.33
CA LEU A 26 15.38 -31.32 6.69
C LEU A 26 16.17 -32.10 7.74
N ALA A 27 16.33 -33.41 7.56
CA ALA A 27 17.11 -34.24 8.48
C ALA A 27 18.58 -33.81 8.55
N ALA A 28 19.18 -33.38 7.43
CA ALA A 28 20.54 -32.88 7.41
C ALA A 28 20.69 -31.54 8.17
N ILE A 29 19.73 -30.63 7.98
CA ILE A 29 19.68 -29.35 8.73
C ILE A 29 19.50 -29.62 10.22
N GLU A 30 18.60 -30.54 10.57
CA GLU A 30 18.32 -30.91 11.96
C GLU A 30 19.52 -31.57 12.64
N ALA A 31 20.21 -32.48 11.94
CA ALA A 31 21.44 -33.10 12.46
C ALA A 31 22.52 -32.04 12.76
N MET A 32 22.62 -31.00 11.94
CA MET A 32 23.52 -29.87 12.18
C MET A 32 23.10 -29.08 13.43
N ALA A 33 21.80 -28.84 13.61
CA ALA A 33 21.25 -28.17 14.79
C ALA A 33 21.48 -28.98 16.07
N LEU A 34 21.19 -30.27 16.07
CA LEU A 34 21.41 -31.15 17.22
C LEU A 34 22.88 -31.16 17.64
N ARG A 35 23.80 -31.16 16.66
CA ARG A 35 25.23 -31.10 16.96
C ARG A 35 25.60 -29.80 17.68
N GLY A 36 25.10 -28.65 17.24
CA GLY A 36 25.36 -27.35 17.87
C GLY A 36 24.73 -27.24 19.27
N GLN A 37 23.54 -27.81 19.47
CA GLN A 37 22.90 -27.86 20.78
C GLN A 37 23.61 -28.83 21.75
N VAL A 38 24.15 -29.96 21.26
CA VAL A 38 24.97 -30.84 22.08
C VAL A 38 26.26 -30.14 22.52
N ASP A 39 26.87 -29.34 21.64
CA ASP A 39 28.03 -28.52 22.01
C ASP A 39 27.65 -27.47 23.06
N PHE A 40 26.46 -26.87 22.96
CA PHE A 40 25.94 -25.97 23.99
C PHE A 40 25.80 -26.67 25.35
N SER A 41 25.18 -27.85 25.37
CA SER A 41 25.04 -28.66 26.59
C SER A 41 26.41 -28.96 27.23
N ARG A 42 27.41 -29.32 26.42
CA ARG A 42 28.74 -29.68 26.90
C ARG A 42 29.55 -28.48 27.35
N GLN A 43 29.60 -27.44 26.52
CA GLN A 43 30.56 -26.34 26.67
C GLN A 43 30.02 -25.18 27.51
N VAL A 44 28.71 -24.96 27.49
CA VAL A 44 28.07 -23.82 28.19
C VAL A 44 27.41 -24.29 29.48
N LEU A 45 26.71 -25.41 29.44
CA LEU A 45 26.01 -25.96 30.62
C LEU A 45 26.85 -26.97 31.41
N HIS A 46 28.04 -27.32 30.91
CA HIS A 46 28.96 -28.29 31.53
C HIS A 46 28.31 -29.65 31.85
N LEU A 47 27.34 -30.06 31.04
CA LEU A 47 26.64 -31.35 31.18
C LEU A 47 27.48 -32.48 30.58
N ASN A 48 27.35 -33.68 31.15
CA ASN A 48 28.12 -34.86 30.74
C ASN A 48 27.23 -36.10 30.59
N GLY A 49 27.70 -37.09 29.82
CA GLY A 49 26.99 -38.35 29.59
C GLY A 49 25.62 -38.14 28.94
N TYR A 50 24.59 -38.83 29.45
CA TYR A 50 23.22 -38.77 28.92
C TYR A 50 22.55 -37.40 29.10
N TRP A 51 23.01 -36.59 30.05
CA TRP A 51 22.48 -35.24 30.31
C TRP A 51 22.68 -34.28 29.13
N LEU A 52 23.62 -34.58 28.24
CA LEU A 52 23.88 -33.79 27.02
C LEU A 52 22.67 -33.71 26.08
N ALA A 53 21.80 -34.74 26.11
CA ALA A 53 20.63 -34.83 25.22
C ALA A 53 19.44 -33.99 25.70
N ILE A 54 19.42 -33.55 26.97
CA ILE A 54 18.27 -32.84 27.54
C ILE A 54 18.02 -31.49 26.83
N PRO A 55 19.02 -30.59 26.68
CA PRO A 55 18.76 -29.29 26.05
C PRO A 55 18.28 -29.40 24.59
N PRO A 56 18.88 -30.25 23.72
CA PRO A 56 18.34 -30.47 22.38
C PRO A 56 16.88 -30.96 22.39
N ILE A 57 16.57 -31.98 23.21
CA ILE A 57 15.22 -32.54 23.29
C ILE A 57 14.22 -31.49 23.81
N ALA A 58 14.59 -30.70 24.81
CA ALA A 58 13.73 -29.66 25.37
C ALA A 58 13.48 -28.52 24.36
N LEU A 59 14.50 -28.10 23.61
CA LEU A 59 14.39 -27.05 22.61
C LEU A 59 13.56 -27.48 21.40
N GLU A 60 13.87 -28.65 20.83
CA GLU A 60 13.14 -29.16 19.66
C GLU A 60 11.74 -29.63 20.03
N GLY A 61 11.61 -30.34 21.15
CA GLY A 61 10.32 -30.77 21.68
C GLY A 61 9.41 -29.60 22.05
N GLY A 62 9.95 -28.55 22.68
CA GLY A 62 9.23 -27.32 22.99
C GLY A 62 8.77 -26.57 21.74
N THR A 63 9.64 -26.48 20.73
CA THR A 63 9.31 -25.87 19.43
C THR A 63 8.20 -26.64 18.73
N LEU A 64 8.29 -27.97 18.67
CA LEU A 64 7.28 -28.83 18.06
C LEU A 64 5.94 -28.75 18.79
N ALA A 65 5.95 -28.75 20.13
CA ALA A 65 4.74 -28.60 20.94
C ALA A 65 4.08 -27.22 20.71
N ALA A 66 4.86 -26.14 20.74
CA ALA A 66 4.36 -24.78 20.49
C ALA A 66 3.79 -24.63 19.06
N ALA A 67 4.48 -25.19 18.05
CA ALA A 67 3.99 -25.20 16.68
C ALA A 67 2.68 -26.00 16.56
N THR A 68 2.59 -27.16 17.21
CA THR A 68 1.38 -27.99 17.20
C THR A 68 0.20 -27.28 17.86
N LEU A 69 0.40 -26.65 19.02
CA LEU A 69 -0.62 -25.83 19.67
C LEU A 69 -1.05 -24.65 18.79
N THR A 70 -0.11 -24.06 18.06
CA THR A 70 -0.42 -23.01 17.09
C THR A 70 -1.30 -23.53 15.97
N LEU A 71 -0.97 -24.69 15.42
CA LEU A 71 -1.77 -25.33 14.37
C LEU A 71 -3.18 -25.65 14.87
N TRP A 72 -3.29 -26.27 16.05
CA TRP A 72 -4.57 -26.60 16.65
C TRP A 72 -5.43 -25.35 16.90
N ALA A 73 -4.85 -24.28 17.44
CA ALA A 73 -5.56 -23.01 17.63
C ALA A 73 -6.04 -22.41 16.30
N VAL A 74 -5.24 -22.51 15.23
CA VAL A 74 -5.66 -22.03 13.90
C VAL A 74 -6.81 -22.85 13.35
N LEU A 75 -6.73 -24.18 13.43
CA LEU A 75 -7.77 -25.10 12.95
C LEU A 75 -9.07 -25.00 13.77
N ALA A 76 -8.99 -24.63 15.05
CA ALA A 76 -10.15 -24.37 15.90
C ALA A 76 -10.80 -22.99 15.64
N GLY A 77 -10.17 -22.13 14.83
CA GLY A 77 -10.61 -20.74 14.62
C GLY A 77 -10.23 -19.78 15.76
N ASP A 78 -9.45 -20.24 16.74
CA ASP A 78 -9.05 -19.47 17.92
C ASP A 78 -7.89 -18.49 17.63
N SER A 79 -7.69 -17.56 18.57
CA SER A 79 -6.52 -16.67 18.54
C SER A 79 -5.24 -17.47 18.78
N ALA A 80 -4.50 -17.73 17.71
CA ALA A 80 -3.18 -18.37 17.78
C ALA A 80 -2.02 -17.37 18.03
N ALA A 81 -2.28 -16.18 18.61
CA ALA A 81 -1.25 -15.16 18.79
C ALA A 81 -0.19 -15.58 19.83
N LEU A 82 -0.63 -16.05 21.00
CA LEU A 82 0.26 -16.48 22.09
C LEU A 82 1.09 -17.70 21.69
N SER A 83 0.47 -18.68 21.01
CA SER A 83 1.15 -19.89 20.55
C SER A 83 2.18 -19.59 19.44
N ARG A 84 1.91 -18.63 18.54
CA ARG A 84 2.91 -18.11 17.59
C ARG A 84 4.09 -17.43 18.28
N LEU A 85 3.83 -16.69 19.35
CA LEU A 85 4.89 -16.05 20.15
C LEU A 85 5.74 -17.09 20.85
N MET A 86 5.14 -18.09 21.50
CA MET A 86 5.86 -19.22 22.11
C MET A 86 6.74 -19.94 21.09
N THR A 87 6.20 -20.22 19.89
CA THR A 87 6.97 -20.83 18.80
C THR A 87 8.18 -19.96 18.41
N ALA A 88 7.99 -18.65 18.28
CA ALA A 88 9.07 -17.72 17.97
C ALA A 88 10.16 -17.72 19.06
N ILE A 89 9.75 -17.72 20.33
CA ILE A 89 10.67 -17.77 21.48
C ILE A 89 11.47 -19.08 21.48
N CYS A 90 10.84 -20.22 21.26
CA CYS A 90 11.52 -21.52 21.21
C CYS A 90 12.54 -21.57 20.05
N ILE A 91 12.16 -21.09 18.86
CA ILE A 91 13.06 -21.00 17.70
C ILE A 91 14.25 -20.08 17.99
N ALA A 92 14.00 -18.91 18.60
CA ALA A 92 15.06 -17.99 18.99
C ALA A 92 16.00 -18.60 20.04
N ALA A 93 15.46 -19.32 21.02
CA ALA A 93 16.24 -20.04 22.02
C ALA A 93 17.11 -21.14 21.38
N ALA A 94 16.57 -21.90 20.43
CA ALA A 94 17.31 -22.92 19.68
C ALA A 94 18.45 -22.31 18.84
N ALA A 95 18.19 -21.21 18.13
CA ALA A 95 19.21 -20.48 17.38
C ALA A 95 20.31 -19.94 18.30
N TYR A 96 19.93 -19.39 19.45
CA TYR A 96 20.88 -18.89 20.46
C TYR A 96 21.75 -20.01 21.04
N ALA A 97 21.15 -21.16 21.39
CA ALA A 97 21.89 -22.33 21.87
C ALA A 97 22.94 -22.77 20.85
N ASN A 98 22.55 -22.87 19.57
CA ASN A 98 23.47 -23.21 18.48
C ASN A 98 24.62 -22.21 18.33
N TYR A 99 24.33 -20.91 18.39
CA TYR A 99 25.35 -19.86 18.31
C TYR A 99 26.34 -19.91 19.48
N ARG A 100 25.83 -20.05 20.71
CA ARG A 100 26.66 -20.15 21.92
C ARG A 100 27.48 -21.43 21.94
N GLY A 101 26.87 -22.56 21.57
CA GLY A 101 27.53 -23.86 21.46
C GLY A 101 28.67 -23.85 20.46
N ALA A 102 28.46 -23.29 19.26
CA ALA A 102 29.49 -23.16 18.24
C ALA A 102 30.68 -22.30 18.72
N GLN A 103 30.39 -21.14 19.34
CA GLN A 103 31.44 -20.27 19.88
C GLN A 103 32.29 -20.95 20.95
N HIS A 104 31.67 -21.57 21.95
CA HIS A 104 32.42 -22.17 23.07
C HIS A 104 33.11 -23.48 22.66
N ALA A 105 32.63 -24.15 21.60
CA ALA A 105 33.30 -25.30 21.00
C ALA A 105 34.44 -24.94 20.03
N GLY A 106 34.73 -23.64 19.84
CA GLY A 106 35.78 -23.19 18.92
C GLY A 106 35.49 -23.46 17.44
N ARG A 107 34.20 -23.58 17.07
CA ARG A 107 33.79 -23.81 15.69
C ARG A 107 33.52 -22.49 14.96
N PRO A 108 33.60 -22.47 13.61
CA PRO A 108 33.22 -21.29 12.83
C PRO A 108 31.78 -20.87 13.15
N THR A 109 31.58 -19.59 13.51
CA THR A 109 30.25 -19.05 13.83
C THR A 109 29.32 -19.01 12.61
N LEU A 110 29.89 -19.01 11.41
CA LEU A 110 29.19 -18.95 10.13
C LEU A 110 28.18 -20.10 9.96
N ALA A 111 28.48 -21.30 10.48
CA ALA A 111 27.54 -22.41 10.47
C ALA A 111 26.34 -22.18 11.40
N ALA A 112 26.56 -21.54 12.56
CA ALA A 112 25.50 -21.20 13.49
C ALA A 112 24.66 -20.01 12.99
N GLU A 113 25.28 -19.04 12.30
CA GLU A 113 24.58 -17.94 11.63
C GLU A 113 23.70 -18.45 10.48
N TYR A 114 24.21 -19.39 9.67
CA TYR A 114 23.42 -20.07 8.65
C TYR A 114 22.20 -20.75 9.27
N LEU A 115 22.39 -21.46 10.38
CA LEU A 115 21.30 -22.15 11.06
C LEU A 115 20.29 -21.15 11.67
N ALA A 116 20.75 -20.04 12.24
CA ALA A 116 19.86 -18.97 12.71
C ALA A 116 19.02 -18.38 11.56
N GLY A 117 19.63 -18.15 10.40
CA GLY A 117 18.91 -17.74 9.19
C GLY A 117 17.88 -18.78 8.74
N ALA A 118 18.26 -20.07 8.74
CA ALA A 118 17.35 -21.17 8.42
C ALA A 118 16.17 -21.26 9.39
N SER A 119 16.40 -21.07 10.68
CA SER A 119 15.38 -21.02 11.73
C SER A 119 14.39 -19.86 11.52
N VAL A 120 14.87 -18.66 11.19
CA VAL A 120 14.02 -17.50 10.87
C VAL A 120 13.16 -17.81 9.63
N LEU A 121 13.77 -18.36 8.59
CA LEU A 121 13.04 -18.71 7.37
C LEU A 121 11.98 -19.77 7.66
N ALA A 122 12.30 -20.80 8.45
CA ALA A 122 11.36 -21.83 8.86
C ALA A 122 10.15 -21.22 9.62
N TYR A 123 10.39 -20.28 10.53
CA TYR A 123 9.32 -19.56 11.22
C TYR A 123 8.43 -18.76 10.26
N LEU A 124 9.01 -18.03 9.31
CA LEU A 124 8.24 -17.26 8.32
C LEU A 124 7.42 -18.16 7.38
N MET A 125 7.99 -19.30 6.96
CA MET A 125 7.27 -20.30 6.18
C MET A 125 6.12 -20.88 6.99
N TRP A 126 6.35 -21.23 8.26
CA TRP A 126 5.31 -21.70 9.17
C TRP A 126 4.17 -20.69 9.30
N HIS A 127 4.51 -19.42 9.54
CA HIS A 127 3.52 -18.34 9.59
C HIS A 127 2.70 -18.24 8.29
N THR A 128 3.38 -18.34 7.14
CA THR A 128 2.72 -18.29 5.82
C THR A 128 1.78 -19.48 5.62
N ILE A 129 2.17 -20.67 6.03
CA ILE A 129 1.35 -21.88 5.96
C ILE A 129 0.08 -21.70 6.81
N LEU A 130 0.22 -21.25 8.06
CA LEU A 130 -0.92 -21.02 8.94
C LEU A 130 -1.90 -19.97 8.40
N THR A 131 -1.38 -18.89 7.83
CA THR A 131 -2.21 -17.86 7.19
C THR A 131 -2.97 -18.43 5.99
N ARG A 132 -2.33 -19.31 5.19
CA ARG A 132 -3.00 -20.00 4.08
C ARG A 132 -4.08 -20.97 4.56
N ILE A 133 -3.83 -21.74 5.62
CA ILE A 133 -4.82 -22.65 6.22
C ILE A 133 -6.04 -21.85 6.70
N ARG A 134 -5.82 -20.79 7.48
CA ARG A 134 -6.91 -19.94 7.97
C ARG A 134 -7.72 -19.32 6.83
N HIS A 135 -7.06 -18.82 5.78
CA HIS A 135 -7.77 -18.30 4.62
C HIS A 135 -8.56 -19.38 3.86
N ALA A 136 -8.08 -20.61 3.80
CA ALA A 136 -8.80 -21.71 3.18
C ALA A 136 -10.07 -22.06 3.98
N GLU A 137 -9.97 -22.14 5.31
CA GLU A 137 -11.10 -22.42 6.20
C GLU A 137 -12.17 -21.31 6.14
N LEU A 138 -11.73 -20.06 6.19
CA LEU A 138 -12.64 -18.92 6.11
C LEU A 138 -13.35 -18.82 4.74
N ARG A 139 -12.71 -19.26 3.64
CA ARG A 139 -13.37 -19.39 2.34
C ARG A 139 -14.41 -20.50 2.32
N THR A 140 -14.14 -21.63 2.97
CA THR A 140 -15.14 -22.71 3.07
C THR A 140 -16.33 -22.36 3.95
N ALA A 141 -16.13 -21.44 4.91
CA ALA A 141 -17.18 -20.94 5.80
C ALA A 141 -17.96 -19.73 5.22
N ASP A 142 -17.68 -19.33 3.97
CA ASP A 142 -18.23 -18.11 3.33
C ASP A 142 -18.03 -16.82 4.17
N ALA A 143 -17.05 -16.86 5.09
CA ALA A 143 -16.75 -15.80 6.05
C ALA A 143 -15.65 -14.85 5.55
N ILE A 144 -15.16 -15.06 4.33
CA ILE A 144 -14.26 -14.16 3.62
C ILE A 144 -14.96 -13.67 2.37
N GLU A 145 -15.01 -12.36 2.24
CA GLU A 145 -15.44 -11.68 1.01
C GLU A 145 -14.51 -12.05 -0.16
N ASP A 146 -15.07 -12.04 -1.37
CA ASP A 146 -14.38 -12.43 -2.59
C ASP A 146 -12.98 -11.80 -2.74
N PRO A 147 -12.01 -12.50 -3.34
CA PRO A 147 -10.62 -12.05 -3.37
C PRO A 147 -10.49 -10.65 -3.99
N LEU A 148 -9.81 -9.76 -3.26
CA LEU A 148 -9.48 -8.41 -3.73
C LEU A 148 -8.95 -8.43 -5.18
N PRO A 149 -9.34 -7.45 -6.02
CA PRO A 149 -8.99 -7.46 -7.43
C PRO A 149 -7.48 -7.35 -7.63
N ARG A 150 -6.94 -8.31 -8.39
CA ARG A 150 -5.50 -8.38 -8.69
C ARG A 150 -5.16 -7.42 -9.82
N PHE A 151 -4.69 -6.23 -9.49
CA PHE A 151 -4.09 -5.31 -10.46
C PHE A 151 -2.65 -5.74 -10.80
N ARG A 152 -2.27 -5.71 -12.09
CA ARG A 152 -0.89 -6.03 -12.53
C ARG A 152 0.10 -5.00 -11.99
N LEU A 153 1.28 -5.47 -11.56
CA LEU A 153 2.35 -4.60 -11.01
C LEU A 153 2.75 -3.47 -11.98
N LEU A 154 2.85 -3.77 -13.29
CA LEU A 154 3.14 -2.76 -14.32
C LEU A 154 2.11 -1.63 -14.33
N ARG A 155 0.84 -1.91 -14.00
CA ARG A 155 -0.20 -0.88 -13.98
C ARG A 155 -0.03 0.08 -12.81
N TRP A 156 0.46 -0.41 -11.67
CA TRP A 156 0.82 0.46 -10.54
C TRP A 156 1.92 1.44 -10.92
N LEU A 157 2.86 1.04 -11.78
CA LEU A 157 3.94 1.92 -12.25
C LEU A 157 3.46 2.93 -13.29
N LEU A 158 2.66 2.52 -14.27
CA LEU A 158 2.23 3.36 -15.39
C LEU A 158 1.01 4.25 -15.06
N ALA A 159 0.11 3.79 -14.20
CA ALA A 159 -1.18 4.44 -13.93
C ALA A 159 -1.48 4.40 -12.42
N PHE A 160 -0.55 4.91 -11.62
CA PHE A 160 -0.61 4.85 -10.15
C PHE A 160 -1.88 5.49 -9.57
N ASN A 161 -2.22 6.72 -9.99
CA ASN A 161 -3.37 7.45 -9.43
C ASN A 161 -4.71 6.79 -9.77
N GLU A 162 -4.91 6.36 -11.02
CA GLU A 162 -6.12 5.62 -11.42
C GLU A 162 -6.22 4.26 -10.73
N THR A 163 -5.10 3.54 -10.63
CA THR A 163 -5.08 2.21 -10.00
C THR A 163 -5.35 2.32 -8.50
N ARG A 164 -4.85 3.36 -7.82
CA ARG A 164 -5.14 3.62 -6.41
C ARG A 164 -6.62 3.95 -6.18
N GLN A 165 -7.23 4.79 -7.01
CA GLN A 165 -8.67 5.08 -6.93
C GLN A 165 -9.50 3.81 -7.20
N ALA A 166 -9.09 2.99 -8.17
CA ALA A 166 -9.83 1.78 -8.56
C ALA A 166 -9.74 0.73 -7.45
N PHE A 167 -8.56 0.62 -6.84
CA PHE A 167 -8.35 -0.24 -5.69
C PHE A 167 -9.19 0.22 -4.48
N THR A 168 -9.29 1.53 -4.25
CA THR A 168 -10.12 2.07 -3.15
C THR A 168 -11.60 1.78 -3.36
N ILE A 169 -12.12 1.98 -4.59
CA ILE A 169 -13.51 1.67 -4.95
C ILE A 169 -13.76 0.17 -4.84
N ALA A 170 -12.84 -0.66 -5.36
CA ALA A 170 -12.95 -2.10 -5.27
C ALA A 170 -13.03 -2.63 -3.84
N VAL A 171 -12.23 -2.07 -2.92
CA VAL A 171 -12.25 -2.44 -1.50
C VAL A 171 -13.57 -2.02 -0.85
N ARG A 172 -14.13 -0.85 -1.20
CA ARG A 172 -15.40 -0.37 -0.65
C ARG A 172 -16.63 -1.10 -1.18
N GLU A 173 -16.62 -1.46 -2.47
CA GLU A 173 -17.75 -2.09 -3.17
C GLU A 173 -17.60 -3.62 -3.29
N ASN A 174 -16.58 -4.19 -2.66
CA ASN A 174 -16.27 -5.62 -2.70
C ASN A 174 -16.17 -6.21 -4.11
N LEU A 175 -15.57 -5.46 -5.04
CA LEU A 175 -15.49 -5.86 -6.44
C LEU A 175 -14.30 -6.78 -6.67
N THR A 176 -14.53 -8.05 -7.03
CA THR A 176 -13.48 -9.05 -7.30
C THR A 176 -12.67 -8.76 -8.58
N ARG A 177 -13.23 -7.99 -9.52
CA ARG A 177 -12.69 -7.82 -10.87
C ARG A 177 -12.10 -6.41 -11.08
N PRO A 178 -10.81 -6.29 -11.47
CA PRO A 178 -10.16 -5.01 -11.72
C PRO A 178 -10.86 -4.15 -12.76
N ARG A 179 -11.45 -4.77 -13.79
CA ARG A 179 -12.15 -4.06 -14.87
C ARG A 179 -13.44 -3.38 -14.40
N ASP A 180 -14.15 -4.00 -13.46
CA ASP A 180 -15.42 -3.50 -12.93
C ASP A 180 -15.15 -2.29 -12.01
N ALA A 181 -14.04 -2.31 -11.26
CA ALA A 181 -13.57 -1.15 -10.49
C ALA A 181 -13.09 0.02 -11.38
N LEU A 182 -12.54 -0.28 -12.55
CA LEU A 182 -12.08 0.74 -13.51
C LEU A 182 -13.21 1.36 -14.31
N SER A 183 -14.26 0.59 -14.63
CA SER A 183 -15.47 1.16 -15.24
C SER A 183 -16.16 2.12 -14.28
N ARG A 184 -16.17 1.83 -12.97
CA ARG A 184 -16.69 2.77 -11.95
C ARG A 184 -15.96 4.11 -11.92
N ILE A 185 -14.64 4.15 -12.10
CA ILE A 185 -13.92 5.43 -12.23
C ILE A 185 -14.36 6.21 -13.45
N ARG A 186 -14.60 5.52 -14.57
CA ARG A 186 -15.03 6.16 -15.82
C ARG A 186 -16.47 6.67 -15.75
N GLU A 187 -17.30 6.05 -14.91
CA GLU A 187 -18.67 6.48 -14.60
C GLU A 187 -18.71 7.67 -13.63
N ILE A 188 -17.66 7.88 -12.82
CA ILE A 188 -17.51 9.11 -12.03
C ILE A 188 -17.19 10.24 -13.02
N PRO A 189 -18.10 11.22 -13.21
CA PRO A 189 -17.83 12.34 -14.10
C PRO A 189 -16.56 13.03 -13.61
N ALA A 190 -15.55 13.15 -14.49
CA ALA A 190 -14.42 14.02 -14.23
C ALA A 190 -14.97 15.37 -13.78
N LEU A 191 -14.42 15.92 -12.70
CA LEU A 191 -14.76 17.26 -12.24
C LEU A 191 -14.77 18.17 -13.49
N PRO A 192 -15.85 18.92 -13.76
CA PRO A 192 -15.94 19.70 -14.99
C PRO A 192 -14.68 20.56 -15.10
N PRO A 193 -14.01 20.64 -16.27
CA PRO A 193 -12.95 21.62 -16.47
C PRO A 193 -13.51 22.98 -16.07
N ALA A 194 -12.70 23.74 -15.32
CA ALA A 194 -13.06 24.99 -14.65
C ALA A 194 -14.25 25.68 -15.31
N ARG A 195 -15.38 25.68 -14.58
CA ARG A 195 -16.67 26.27 -14.92
C ARG A 195 -16.45 27.52 -15.80
N GLN A 196 -16.63 27.38 -17.11
CA GLN A 196 -17.00 28.53 -17.94
C GLN A 196 -18.35 28.95 -17.39
N THR A 197 -18.36 30.10 -16.70
CA THR A 197 -19.58 30.66 -16.12
C THR A 197 -20.62 30.81 -17.23
N PRO A 198 -21.86 30.31 -17.04
CA PRO A 198 -22.94 30.53 -18.00
C PRO A 198 -23.18 32.04 -18.18
N PRO A 199 -23.70 32.48 -19.34
CA PRO A 199 -24.15 33.87 -19.49
C PRO A 199 -25.30 34.06 -18.51
N THR A 200 -25.01 34.77 -17.43
CA THR A 200 -26.04 35.18 -16.47
C THR A 200 -26.72 36.37 -17.11
N ASP A 201 -28.05 36.32 -17.25
CA ASP A 201 -28.88 37.49 -17.51
C ASP A 201 -28.54 38.54 -16.44
N GLU A 202 -27.69 39.50 -16.81
CA GLU A 202 -27.22 40.57 -15.94
C GLU A 202 -28.21 41.75 -16.10
N PRO A 203 -28.99 42.10 -15.07
CA PRO A 203 -29.80 43.31 -15.10
C PRO A 203 -28.88 44.52 -15.03
N ASP A 204 -29.00 45.41 -16.03
CA ASP A 204 -28.42 46.74 -16.16
C ASP A 204 -27.04 46.94 -15.48
N THR A 205 -26.01 46.52 -16.23
CA THR A 205 -24.56 46.62 -15.93
C THR A 205 -24.11 48.02 -15.45
N VAL A 206 -24.90 49.06 -15.66
CA VAL A 206 -24.61 50.44 -15.23
C VAL A 206 -24.85 50.63 -13.73
N ASP A 207 -25.95 50.13 -13.18
CA ASP A 207 -26.29 50.33 -11.76
C ASP A 207 -25.31 49.60 -10.84
N HIS A 208 -24.84 48.44 -11.28
CA HIS A 208 -23.82 47.67 -10.57
C HIS A 208 -22.45 48.37 -10.57
N LEU A 209 -22.09 49.08 -11.65
CA LEU A 209 -20.85 49.87 -11.72
C LEU A 209 -20.91 51.13 -10.87
N VAL A 210 -22.08 51.77 -10.79
CA VAL A 210 -22.31 52.93 -9.91
C VAL A 210 -22.24 52.51 -8.44
N ALA A 211 -22.85 51.38 -8.09
CA ALA A 211 -22.76 50.81 -6.74
C ALA A 211 -21.30 50.46 -6.36
N LEU A 212 -20.55 49.83 -7.27
CA LEU A 212 -19.13 49.52 -7.04
C LEU A 212 -18.26 50.77 -6.93
N ALA A 213 -18.52 51.83 -7.70
CA ALA A 213 -17.76 53.08 -7.61
C ALA A 213 -18.03 53.87 -6.31
N ALA A 214 -19.20 53.68 -5.69
CA ALA A 214 -19.58 54.30 -4.43
C ALA A 214 -18.93 53.61 -3.20
N GLU A 215 -18.51 52.36 -3.32
CA GLU A 215 -17.80 51.64 -2.27
C GLU A 215 -16.37 52.14 -2.08
N ARG A 216 -15.90 52.16 -0.83
CA ARG A 216 -14.58 52.70 -0.45
C ARG A 216 -13.47 51.82 -1.05
N GLY A 217 -12.91 52.25 -2.18
CA GLY A 217 -11.88 51.52 -2.94
C GLY A 217 -12.38 50.82 -4.20
N GLY A 218 -13.69 50.83 -4.48
CA GLY A 218 -14.28 50.14 -5.64
C GLY A 218 -14.13 50.88 -6.98
N LYS A 219 -13.61 52.12 -6.98
CA LYS A 219 -13.29 52.88 -8.20
C LYS A 219 -12.33 52.13 -9.13
N ARG A 220 -11.38 51.38 -8.58
CA ARG A 220 -10.44 50.55 -9.36
C ARG A 220 -11.17 49.41 -10.08
N LEU A 221 -12.04 48.68 -9.37
CA LEU A 221 -12.83 47.58 -9.92
C LEU A 221 -13.82 48.06 -10.98
N ALA A 222 -14.40 49.25 -10.80
CA ALA A 222 -15.27 49.86 -11.79
C ALA A 222 -14.53 50.18 -13.11
N ILE A 223 -13.26 50.65 -13.03
CA ILE A 223 -12.41 50.91 -14.20
C ILE A 223 -12.06 49.61 -14.93
N GLU A 224 -11.68 48.56 -14.18
CA GLU A 224 -11.30 47.26 -14.75
C GLU A 224 -12.50 46.60 -15.45
N LYS A 225 -13.68 46.60 -14.82
CA LYS A 225 -14.92 46.10 -15.47
C LYS A 225 -15.29 46.94 -16.68
N ALA A 226 -15.18 48.28 -16.61
CA ALA A 226 -15.49 49.15 -17.75
C ALA A 226 -14.56 48.89 -18.95
N ALA A 227 -13.26 48.69 -18.72
CA ALA A 227 -12.30 48.36 -19.78
C ALA A 227 -12.62 47.00 -20.45
N GLN A 228 -13.07 46.01 -19.66
CA GLN A 228 -13.51 44.71 -20.19
C GLN A 228 -14.78 44.84 -21.03
N ILE A 229 -15.79 45.59 -20.55
CA ILE A 229 -17.07 45.77 -21.25
C ILE A 229 -16.88 46.50 -22.59
N ILE A 230 -16.07 47.55 -22.62
CA ILE A 230 -15.78 48.32 -23.85
C ILE A 230 -14.72 47.58 -24.69
N SER A 231 -14.09 46.52 -24.15
CA SER A 231 -12.98 45.79 -24.76
C SER A 231 -11.88 46.72 -25.28
N SER A 232 -11.62 47.81 -24.56
CA SER A 232 -10.61 48.81 -24.89
C SER A 232 -9.87 49.23 -23.63
N HIS A 233 -8.54 49.21 -23.70
CA HIS A 233 -7.64 49.62 -22.63
C HIS A 233 -7.15 51.06 -22.82
N GLU A 234 -7.77 51.82 -23.73
CA GLU A 234 -7.44 53.21 -23.96
C GLU A 234 -8.03 54.09 -22.83
N PRO A 235 -7.19 54.76 -22.00
CA PRO A 235 -7.65 55.41 -20.77
C PRO A 235 -8.70 56.50 -21.01
N THR A 236 -8.54 57.28 -22.08
CA THR A 236 -9.46 58.37 -22.46
C THR A 236 -10.86 57.84 -22.80
N ARG A 237 -10.90 56.68 -23.47
CA ARG A 237 -12.17 56.07 -23.91
C ARG A 237 -12.93 55.44 -22.75
N VAL A 238 -12.22 54.82 -21.81
CA VAL A 238 -12.79 54.26 -20.58
C VAL A 238 -13.30 55.38 -19.67
N GLN A 239 -12.54 56.46 -19.51
CA GLN A 239 -12.94 57.62 -18.71
C GLN A 239 -14.19 58.32 -19.27
N GLN A 240 -14.23 58.57 -20.58
CA GLN A 240 -15.41 59.18 -21.23
C GLN A 240 -16.67 58.30 -21.10
N TRP A 241 -16.50 56.98 -21.19
CA TRP A 241 -17.62 56.04 -21.06
C TRP A 241 -18.18 55.99 -19.64
N LEU A 242 -17.33 56.10 -18.62
CA LEU A 242 -17.70 56.20 -17.21
C LEU A 242 -18.34 57.56 -16.87
N SER A 243 -17.76 58.65 -17.39
CA SER A 243 -18.27 60.02 -17.19
C SER A 243 -19.67 60.20 -17.78
N LYS A 244 -19.94 59.65 -18.97
CA LYS A 244 -21.29 59.63 -19.57
C LYS A 244 -22.34 58.90 -18.72
N ARG A 245 -21.92 58.10 -17.75
CA ARG A 245 -22.78 57.31 -16.84
C ARG A 245 -22.78 57.87 -15.41
N GLY A 246 -22.30 59.10 -15.23
CA GLY A 246 -22.34 59.81 -13.95
C GLY A 246 -21.22 59.45 -12.98
N ILE A 247 -20.23 58.65 -13.40
CA ILE A 247 -19.07 58.27 -12.59
C ILE A 247 -17.89 59.14 -13.01
N ASP A 248 -17.63 60.21 -12.23
CA ASP A 248 -16.51 61.11 -12.49
C ASP A 248 -15.21 60.59 -11.84
N ILE A 249 -14.25 60.23 -12.68
CA ILE A 249 -12.94 59.71 -12.28
C ILE A 249 -11.88 60.42 -13.11
N ASP A 250 -10.82 60.86 -12.43
CA ASP A 250 -9.68 61.51 -13.06
C ASP A 250 -8.96 60.56 -14.05
N LEU A 251 -8.68 61.06 -15.24
CA LEU A 251 -7.97 60.35 -16.31
C LEU A 251 -6.60 59.83 -15.83
N SER A 252 -5.94 60.58 -14.95
CA SER A 252 -4.65 60.19 -14.37
C SER A 252 -4.75 58.88 -13.56
N TYR A 253 -5.88 58.69 -12.86
CA TYR A 253 -6.15 57.50 -12.05
C TYR A 253 -6.57 56.30 -12.90
N VAL A 254 -7.34 56.53 -13.97
CA VAL A 254 -7.70 55.49 -14.96
C VAL A 254 -6.45 54.97 -15.67
N SER A 255 -5.58 55.88 -16.13
CA SER A 255 -4.35 55.51 -16.83
C SER A 255 -3.41 54.69 -15.94
N ARG A 256 -3.22 55.08 -14.67
CA ARG A 256 -2.39 54.31 -13.73
C ARG A 256 -2.97 52.91 -13.49
N THR A 257 -4.28 52.83 -13.28
CA THR A 257 -4.97 51.56 -13.00
C THR A 257 -4.85 50.57 -14.14
N LEU A 258 -5.03 51.02 -15.38
CA LEU A 258 -4.92 50.16 -16.57
C LEU A 258 -3.47 49.79 -16.89
N LYS A 259 -2.49 50.63 -16.51
CA LYS A 259 -1.06 50.35 -16.71
C LYS A 259 -0.52 49.32 -15.72
N ASP A 260 -1.07 49.26 -14.50
CA ASP A 260 -0.69 48.29 -13.47
C ASP A 260 -1.30 46.89 -13.71
N GLN A 261 -2.13 46.72 -14.75
CA GLN A 261 -2.63 45.42 -15.17
C GLN A 261 -1.58 44.70 -16.04
N PRO A 262 -1.11 43.51 -15.64
CA PRO A 262 -0.18 42.75 -16.47
C PRO A 262 -0.89 42.40 -17.79
N GLN A 263 -0.35 42.90 -18.91
CA GLN A 263 -0.81 42.51 -20.24
C GLN A 263 -0.75 40.98 -20.32
N ALA A 264 -1.91 40.33 -20.28
CA ALA A 264 -2.02 38.93 -20.65
C ALA A 264 -1.57 38.86 -22.10
N ILE A 265 -0.35 38.37 -22.28
CA ILE A 265 0.33 38.23 -23.56
C ILE A 265 -0.59 37.43 -24.47
N ASN A 266 -1.17 38.12 -25.46
CA ASN A 266 -1.89 37.53 -26.58
C ASN A 266 -0.90 36.69 -27.40
N GLY A 267 -0.68 35.45 -26.98
CA GLY A 267 -0.06 34.42 -27.78
C GLY A 267 -1.08 33.85 -28.77
N ASN A 268 -1.41 34.61 -29.81
CA ASN A 268 -2.00 34.04 -31.02
C ASN A 268 -1.46 34.77 -32.25
N GLY A 269 -0.18 34.51 -32.53
CA GLY A 269 0.41 34.77 -33.84
C GLY A 269 0.02 33.65 -34.80
N GLN A 270 -1.11 33.82 -35.48
CA GLN A 270 -1.33 33.24 -36.80
C GLN A 270 -1.01 34.33 -37.84
N HIS A 271 0.06 34.15 -38.60
CA HIS A 271 0.06 34.16 -40.07
C HIS A 271 1.49 34.24 -40.65
N SER A 272 1.67 33.44 -41.70
CA SER A 272 2.75 33.39 -42.71
C SER A 272 3.93 32.47 -42.43
#